data_AF-A0A522WY89-F1
#
_entry.id   AF-A0A522WY89-F1
#
_cell.length_a   1.000
_cell.length_b   1.000
_cell.length_c   1.000
_cell.angle_alpha   90.00
_cell.angle_beta   90.00
_cell.angle_gamma   90.00
#
_symmetry.space_group_name_H-M   'P 1'
#
loop_
_entity.id
_entity.type
_entity.pdbx_description
1 polymer ?
#
loop_
_entity_poly.entity_id
_entity_poly.type
_entity_poly.pdbx_seq_one_letter_code
_entity_poly.pdbx_strand_id
1 'polypeptide(L)'
;MKIQPNNIKEVLFKYVQNPKTWFFWYHNPRRLHDLYENDPHHDNRYKPISGFTEIVWRYGESAPLEIDGDKVHIQKDLYDFFSATLDETRIKSANAFAEYALYISDAADLTYFRDSVAKRELTGEVDYNSQRDHAAHTVYNYILGWYFFDNSKELREAFKTYFDKKLEIIDLEKPTKEELDHNGTDRQKYCKIDKNIFETSIVLVNEFGDVWPFASLLHDIGYILEGSLSSASTEVEHTRIINGSKIIHDYFNHYFWKFYKIDFRVTKHIAKTLGVMVPDFKRSESLGSLGDHLCDIGSCENIRDQYKEDRKSKTYLYNLMKSISNPYGLNSEAFAIWKDYYENYGNNNMKNILCIVETVYRNNLWVGADYGKRSLDHGVCSGLISLQALTFFRELFLGFKKKTHSDLLEDQEKLKKSEHIPYNLVSEEIFEFIKKEVLHVPLRIKIRGEFRADDWFNKVCWATASAAIHSIIQLPEYQKECPKHIGDDKDETFFRLALDDDPLAFLGLLVDLLQEWDRYKVKQRGVSAFSGSVPLQSNFIILDGDMETSHIILQYPRDLEATSNLKTGITNCLKIADVNKIVQIMKYNHKGTQISLFP
;
A
#
# COMPACT_ATOMS: atom_id res chain seq x y z
N MET A 1 -33.98 15.55 9.73
CA MET A 1 -33.35 15.19 8.43
C MET A 1 -33.70 13.74 8.16
N LYS A 2 -34.41 13.43 7.06
CA LYS A 2 -34.53 12.03 6.62
C LYS A 2 -33.16 11.59 6.11
N ILE A 3 -32.60 10.50 6.64
CA ILE A 3 -31.39 9.88 6.10
C ILE A 3 -31.68 9.57 4.63
N GLN A 4 -30.85 10.08 3.72
CA GLN A 4 -31.01 9.72 2.32
C GLN A 4 -30.66 8.23 2.19
N PRO A 5 -31.52 7.42 1.55
CA PRO A 5 -31.12 6.07 1.19
C PRO A 5 -29.85 6.14 0.32
N ASN A 6 -28.91 5.22 0.55
CA ASN A 6 -27.67 5.04 -0.21
C ASN A 6 -26.58 6.12 0.00
N ASN A 7 -26.46 6.69 1.20
CA ASN A 7 -25.26 7.48 1.51
C ASN A 7 -24.00 6.59 1.42
N ILE A 8 -22.88 7.15 0.95
CA ILE A 8 -21.64 6.39 0.66
C ILE A 8 -21.15 5.54 1.84
N LYS A 9 -21.24 6.07 3.06
CA LYS A 9 -20.81 5.37 4.27
C LYS A 9 -21.66 4.13 4.54
N GLU A 10 -22.98 4.24 4.40
CA GLU A 10 -23.92 3.13 4.55
C GLU A 10 -23.74 2.09 3.43
N VAL A 11 -23.49 2.53 2.19
CA VAL A 11 -23.24 1.63 1.05
C VAL A 11 -21.96 0.84 1.27
N LEU A 12 -20.86 1.50 1.63
CA LEU A 12 -19.60 0.85 1.94
C LEU A 12 -19.72 -0.10 3.14
N PHE A 13 -20.46 0.30 4.17
CA PHE A 13 -20.68 -0.54 5.34
C PHE A 13 -21.48 -1.81 4.98
N LYS A 14 -22.55 -1.68 4.19
CA LYS A 14 -23.30 -2.83 3.65
C LYS A 14 -22.44 -3.70 2.74
N TYR A 15 -21.56 -3.09 1.94
CA TYR A 15 -20.64 -3.79 1.05
C TYR A 15 -19.67 -4.69 1.83
N VAL A 16 -18.99 -4.17 2.85
CA VAL A 16 -18.02 -4.96 3.64
C VAL A 16 -18.68 -6.08 4.46
N GLN A 17 -19.99 -5.99 4.70
CA GLN A 17 -20.78 -7.02 5.37
C GLN A 17 -21.36 -8.07 4.41
N ASN A 18 -21.36 -7.80 3.10
CA ASN A 18 -22.03 -8.66 2.14
C ASN A 18 -21.14 -9.88 1.82
N PRO A 19 -21.58 -11.11 2.17
CA PRO A 19 -20.77 -12.30 1.94
C PRO A 19 -20.51 -12.58 0.46
N LYS A 20 -21.29 -11.99 -0.45
CA LYS A 20 -21.15 -12.16 -1.91
C LYS A 20 -20.08 -11.26 -2.56
N THR A 21 -19.30 -10.53 -1.75
CA THR A 21 -18.25 -9.62 -2.25
C THR A 21 -16.89 -10.29 -2.20
N TRP A 22 -16.00 -9.93 -3.12
CA TRP A 22 -14.61 -10.38 -3.03
C TRP A 22 -13.91 -9.76 -1.84
N PHE A 23 -14.31 -8.57 -1.39
CA PHE A 23 -13.86 -8.03 -0.10
C PHE A 23 -14.13 -9.04 1.03
N PHE A 24 -15.37 -9.49 1.21
CA PHE A 24 -15.70 -10.42 2.28
C PHE A 24 -14.97 -11.75 2.12
N TRP A 25 -14.93 -12.31 0.91
CA TRP A 25 -14.22 -13.56 0.64
C TRP A 25 -12.71 -13.44 0.92
N TYR A 26 -12.08 -12.35 0.47
CA TYR A 26 -10.64 -12.14 0.63
C TYR A 26 -10.27 -12.04 2.11
N HIS A 27 -11.11 -11.33 2.86
CA HIS A 27 -10.92 -11.10 4.29
C HIS A 27 -11.47 -12.24 5.16
N ASN A 28 -12.11 -13.29 4.66
CA ASN A 28 -12.75 -14.28 5.53
C ASN A 28 -11.71 -15.06 6.41
N PRO A 29 -11.74 -14.95 7.76
CA PRO A 29 -10.81 -15.65 8.64
C PRO A 29 -10.90 -17.16 8.55
N ARG A 30 -12.10 -17.71 8.32
CA ARG A 30 -12.30 -19.15 8.17
C ARG A 30 -11.56 -19.67 6.95
N ARG A 31 -11.59 -18.91 5.84
CA ARG A 31 -10.79 -19.21 4.65
C ARG A 31 -9.30 -19.22 5.00
N LEU A 32 -8.80 -18.20 5.71
CA LEU A 32 -7.39 -18.13 6.08
C LEU A 32 -6.97 -19.28 7.00
N HIS A 33 -7.82 -19.63 7.96
CA HIS A 33 -7.64 -20.78 8.84
C HIS A 33 -7.63 -22.10 8.06
N ASP A 34 -8.61 -22.31 7.18
CA ASP A 34 -8.69 -23.53 6.37
C ASP A 34 -7.47 -23.65 5.44
N LEU A 35 -6.98 -22.55 4.88
CA LEU A 35 -5.76 -22.56 4.08
C LEU A 35 -4.52 -22.84 4.93
N TYR A 36 -4.51 -22.41 6.18
CA TYR A 36 -3.42 -22.63 7.12
C TYR A 36 -3.37 -24.09 7.62
N GLU A 37 -4.50 -24.66 8.01
CA GLU A 37 -4.61 -26.06 8.47
C GLU A 37 -4.30 -27.08 7.36
N ASN A 38 -4.66 -26.74 6.12
CA ASN A 38 -4.41 -27.61 4.96
C ASN A 38 -3.02 -27.41 4.33
N ASP A 39 -2.17 -26.53 4.87
CA ASP A 39 -0.80 -26.39 4.39
C ASP A 39 0.00 -27.66 4.78
N PRO A 40 0.51 -28.47 3.83
CA PRO A 40 1.29 -29.66 4.12
C PRO A 40 2.61 -29.35 4.87
N HIS A 41 3.01 -28.09 4.93
CA HIS A 41 4.15 -27.60 5.70
C HIS A 41 3.75 -27.02 7.06
N HIS A 42 2.49 -27.15 7.47
CA HIS A 42 2.02 -26.72 8.77
C HIS A 42 2.75 -27.50 9.89
N ASP A 43 3.71 -26.83 10.54
CA ASP A 43 4.40 -27.33 11.73
C ASP A 43 3.60 -26.87 12.95
N ASN A 44 2.96 -27.81 13.66
CA ASN A 44 2.15 -27.58 14.89
C ASN A 44 2.86 -26.76 15.99
N ARG A 45 4.18 -26.52 15.87
CA ARG A 45 4.94 -25.62 16.75
C ARG A 45 4.67 -24.14 16.47
N TYR A 46 4.16 -23.80 15.30
CA TYR A 46 3.66 -22.46 14.99
C TYR A 46 2.26 -22.31 15.52
N LYS A 47 2.15 -21.97 16.80
CA LYS A 47 1.01 -21.17 17.22
C LYS A 47 1.19 -19.81 16.53
N PRO A 48 0.19 -19.29 15.79
CA PRO A 48 0.25 -17.93 15.26
C PRO A 48 0.72 -16.99 16.37
N ILE A 49 1.62 -16.05 16.05
CA ILE A 49 2.34 -15.16 17.00
C ILE A 49 1.47 -14.92 18.24
N SER A 50 1.92 -15.33 19.43
CA SER A 50 1.18 -15.09 20.69
C SER A 50 0.91 -13.59 20.79
N GLY A 51 -0.37 -13.21 20.82
CA GLY A 51 -0.81 -11.83 20.59
C GLY A 51 -1.65 -11.70 19.31
N PHE A 52 -1.25 -12.29 18.19
CA PHE A 52 -2.08 -12.42 16.99
C PHE A 52 -3.12 -13.53 17.12
N THR A 53 -2.81 -14.66 17.78
CA THR A 53 -3.82 -15.66 18.25
C THR A 53 -4.60 -15.23 19.49
N GLU A 54 -4.20 -14.14 20.14
CA GLU A 54 -5.01 -13.47 21.18
C GLU A 54 -5.81 -12.27 20.59
N ILE A 55 -5.39 -11.75 19.43
CA ILE A 55 -6.19 -10.90 18.53
C ILE A 55 -7.16 -11.76 17.72
N VAL A 56 -6.79 -13.02 17.40
CA VAL A 56 -7.78 -14.07 17.27
C VAL A 56 -8.44 -14.15 18.65
N TRP A 57 -9.72 -13.81 18.73
CA TRP A 57 -10.49 -13.84 19.98
C TRP A 57 -10.27 -12.67 20.96
N ARG A 58 -10.48 -11.42 20.51
CA ARG A 58 -11.29 -10.46 21.34
C ARG A 58 -12.77 -10.89 21.43
N TYR A 59 -12.97 -12.17 21.58
CA TYR A 59 -14.17 -12.82 22.03
C TYR A 59 -13.72 -13.48 23.32
N GLY A 60 -14.16 -12.96 24.45
CA GLY A 60 -13.87 -13.64 25.72
C GLY A 60 -14.30 -15.10 25.62
N GLU A 61 -13.67 -15.97 26.39
CA GLU A 61 -14.02 -17.40 26.54
C GLU A 61 -15.52 -17.65 26.87
N SER A 62 -16.27 -16.58 27.16
CA SER A 62 -17.70 -16.55 27.43
C SER A 62 -18.60 -16.12 26.26
N ALA A 63 -18.06 -15.78 25.08
CA ALA A 63 -18.87 -15.61 23.89
C ALA A 63 -18.99 -16.98 23.20
N PRO A 64 -20.14 -17.67 23.31
CA PRO A 64 -20.29 -18.97 22.71
C PRO A 64 -20.04 -18.86 21.21
N LEU A 65 -19.23 -19.80 20.71
CA LEU A 65 -19.08 -20.16 19.30
C LEU A 65 -20.40 -20.76 18.75
N GLU A 66 -21.54 -20.19 19.10
CA GLU A 66 -22.72 -20.36 18.29
C GLU A 66 -22.50 -19.50 17.04
N ILE A 67 -22.20 -20.18 15.95
CA ILE A 67 -22.54 -19.73 14.60
C ILE A 67 -24.07 -19.66 14.56
N ASP A 68 -24.67 -18.71 15.27
CA ASP A 68 -26.07 -18.36 15.08
C ASP A 68 -26.12 -17.44 13.85
N GLY A 69 -26.09 -18.07 12.67
CA GLY A 69 -26.22 -17.40 11.37
C GLY A 69 -25.13 -16.36 11.03
N ASP A 70 -24.18 -16.74 10.19
CA ASP A 70 -23.48 -15.86 9.22
C ASP A 70 -22.63 -14.66 9.72
N LYS A 71 -22.29 -14.49 11.01
CA LYS A 71 -21.53 -13.29 11.47
C LYS A 71 -20.07 -13.56 11.85
N VAL A 72 -19.15 -13.03 11.04
CA VAL A 72 -17.68 -13.03 11.25
C VAL A 72 -17.20 -11.66 11.75
N HIS A 73 -16.41 -11.59 12.84
CA HIS A 73 -16.07 -10.34 13.54
C HIS A 73 -14.90 -9.48 12.99
N ILE A 74 -14.48 -9.66 11.74
CA ILE A 74 -13.87 -8.53 11.00
C ILE A 74 -14.84 -7.34 10.95
N GLN A 75 -16.13 -7.66 11.08
CA GLN A 75 -17.18 -6.71 11.28
C GLN A 75 -17.03 -5.85 12.53
N LYS A 76 -16.32 -6.24 13.62
CA LYS A 76 -16.29 -5.38 14.82
C LYS A 76 -15.48 -4.11 14.59
N ASP A 77 -14.23 -4.21 14.15
CA ASP A 77 -13.39 -3.02 13.95
C ASP A 77 -13.92 -2.15 12.80
N LEU A 78 -14.47 -2.77 11.74
CA LEU A 78 -15.19 -2.04 10.69
C LEU A 78 -16.49 -1.42 11.23
N TYR A 79 -17.29 -2.12 12.02
CA TYR A 79 -18.50 -1.58 12.64
C TYR A 79 -18.16 -0.39 13.53
N ASP A 80 -17.14 -0.51 14.38
CA ASP A 80 -16.69 0.56 15.26
C ASP A 80 -16.16 1.73 14.44
N PHE A 81 -15.40 1.48 13.37
CA PHE A 81 -14.95 2.50 12.43
C PHE A 81 -16.12 3.26 11.77
N PHE A 82 -17.09 2.53 11.21
CA PHE A 82 -18.28 3.10 10.58
C PHE A 82 -19.25 3.73 11.61
N SER A 83 -19.25 3.29 12.86
CA SER A 83 -20.13 3.81 13.91
C SER A 83 -19.47 4.89 14.77
N ALA A 84 -18.16 5.10 14.63
CA ALA A 84 -17.41 6.05 15.43
C ALA A 84 -17.92 7.47 15.23
N THR A 85 -18.20 8.12 16.36
CA THR A 85 -18.52 9.56 16.44
C THR A 85 -17.33 10.40 16.93
N LEU A 86 -16.32 9.75 17.53
CA LEU A 86 -15.07 10.36 18.00
C LEU A 86 -13.93 10.01 17.04
N ASP A 87 -13.12 11.01 16.68
CA ASP A 87 -11.94 10.82 15.83
C ASP A 87 -10.97 9.78 16.40
N GLU A 88 -10.72 9.82 17.72
CA GLU A 88 -9.85 8.85 18.38
C GLU A 88 -10.34 7.41 18.21
N THR A 89 -11.64 7.17 18.35
CA THR A 89 -12.22 5.82 18.17
C THR A 89 -12.14 5.41 16.71
N ARG A 90 -12.40 6.33 15.78
CA ARG A 90 -12.31 6.10 14.35
C ARG A 90 -10.89 5.74 13.93
N ILE A 91 -9.89 6.52 14.36
CA ILE A 91 -8.46 6.28 14.08
C ILE A 91 -8.00 4.93 14.65
N LYS A 92 -8.34 4.62 15.91
CA LYS A 92 -7.97 3.35 16.54
C LYS A 92 -8.58 2.14 15.81
N SER A 93 -9.86 2.23 15.45
CA SER A 93 -10.57 1.15 14.74
C SER A 93 -10.06 0.98 13.31
N ALA A 94 -9.78 2.09 12.61
CA ALA A 94 -9.15 2.07 11.29
C ALA A 94 -7.76 1.43 11.34
N ASN A 95 -6.96 1.75 12.36
CA ASN A 95 -5.63 1.19 12.51
C ASN A 95 -5.67 -0.31 12.83
N ALA A 96 -6.57 -0.75 13.71
CA ALA A 96 -6.77 -2.17 14.01
C ALA A 96 -7.18 -2.98 12.77
N PHE A 97 -8.14 -2.46 11.98
CA PHE A 97 -8.53 -3.13 10.73
C PHE A 97 -7.37 -3.17 9.71
N ALA A 98 -6.60 -2.10 9.59
CA ALA A 98 -5.46 -2.06 8.67
C ALA A 98 -4.33 -3.01 9.10
N GLU A 99 -4.08 -3.20 10.39
CA GLU A 99 -3.15 -4.22 10.91
C GLU A 99 -3.57 -5.62 10.44
N TYR A 100 -4.87 -5.92 10.51
CA TYR A 100 -5.41 -7.16 9.96
C TYR A 100 -5.22 -7.27 8.43
N ALA A 101 -5.59 -6.23 7.68
CA ALA A 101 -5.48 -6.22 6.22
C ALA A 101 -4.01 -6.35 5.74
N LEU A 102 -3.07 -5.72 6.44
CA LEU A 102 -1.63 -5.84 6.17
C LEU A 102 -1.10 -7.22 6.57
N TYR A 103 -1.61 -7.81 7.65
CA TYR A 103 -1.24 -9.17 8.02
C TYR A 103 -1.62 -10.18 6.96
N ILE A 104 -2.84 -10.10 6.44
CA ILE A 104 -3.28 -11.04 5.40
C ILE A 104 -2.52 -10.82 4.08
N SER A 105 -1.99 -9.62 3.80
CA SER A 105 -1.16 -9.36 2.61
C SER A 105 0.34 -9.54 2.82
N ASP A 106 0.75 -10.19 3.92
CA ASP A 106 2.16 -10.43 4.28
C ASP A 106 2.99 -9.15 4.44
N ALA A 107 2.38 -8.10 4.99
CA ALA A 107 2.98 -6.79 5.27
C ALA A 107 2.79 -6.36 6.74
N ALA A 108 2.63 -7.34 7.65
CA ALA A 108 2.32 -7.12 9.06
C ALA A 108 3.38 -6.29 9.79
N ASP A 109 4.65 -6.37 9.41
CA ASP A 109 5.72 -5.58 10.02
C ASP A 109 5.63 -4.09 9.67
N LEU A 110 5.09 -3.75 8.49
CA LEU A 110 4.89 -2.36 8.06
C LEU A 110 3.79 -1.62 8.84
N THR A 111 3.00 -2.34 9.64
CA THR A 111 2.05 -1.75 10.61
C THR A 111 2.74 -0.79 11.57
N TYR A 112 4.04 -1.00 11.84
CA TYR A 112 4.85 -0.09 12.66
C TYR A 112 4.85 1.36 12.16
N PHE A 113 4.96 1.56 10.83
CA PHE A 113 4.94 2.90 10.26
C PHE A 113 3.56 3.54 10.39
N ARG A 114 2.53 2.73 10.12
CA ARG A 114 1.14 3.17 10.24
C ARG A 114 0.75 3.53 11.68
N ASP A 115 1.12 2.70 12.64
CA ASP A 115 0.98 2.95 14.07
C ASP A 115 1.66 4.26 14.47
N SER A 116 2.81 4.56 13.87
CA SER A 116 3.54 5.79 14.14
C SER A 116 2.80 7.01 13.59
N VAL A 117 2.21 6.93 12.39
CA VAL A 117 1.32 7.99 11.87
C VAL A 117 0.10 8.16 12.78
N ALA A 118 -0.62 7.08 13.09
CA ALA A 118 -1.82 7.10 13.92
C ALA A 118 -1.53 7.68 15.33
N LYS A 119 -0.40 7.34 15.95
CA LYS A 119 0.02 7.92 17.23
C LYS A 119 0.23 9.43 17.10
N ARG A 120 0.88 9.89 16.03
CA ARG A 120 1.11 11.32 15.79
C ARG A 120 -0.19 12.06 15.48
N GLU A 121 -1.15 11.44 14.81
CA GLU A 121 -2.50 12.00 14.61
C GLU A 121 -3.21 12.19 15.96
N LEU A 122 -3.22 11.15 16.80
CA LEU A 122 -3.87 11.15 18.11
C LEU A 122 -3.25 12.16 19.08
N THR A 123 -1.93 12.38 19.01
CA THR A 123 -1.24 13.39 19.82
C THR A 123 -1.31 14.80 19.22
N GLY A 124 -1.84 14.95 18.01
CA GLY A 124 -1.88 16.23 17.29
C GLY A 124 -0.52 16.71 16.78
N GLU A 125 0.45 15.81 16.65
CA GLU A 125 1.79 16.08 16.10
C GLU A 125 1.81 16.12 14.56
N VAL A 126 0.76 15.63 13.90
CA VAL A 126 0.49 15.86 12.48
C VAL A 126 -0.33 17.14 12.34
N ASP A 127 0.27 18.20 11.80
CA ASP A 127 -0.40 19.48 11.57
C ASP A 127 -0.59 19.68 10.06
N TYR A 128 -1.51 18.87 9.53
CA TYR A 128 -1.96 18.90 8.14
C TYR A 128 -3.31 19.62 8.07
N ASN A 129 -3.35 20.72 7.32
CA ASN A 129 -4.52 21.62 7.29
C ASN A 129 -5.77 20.98 6.68
N SER A 130 -5.64 19.92 5.88
CA SER A 130 -6.77 19.35 5.15
C SER A 130 -7.34 18.06 5.76
N GLN A 131 -6.66 17.45 6.73
CA GLN A 131 -6.98 16.13 7.27
C GLN A 131 -6.18 15.82 8.55
N ARG A 132 -6.83 15.32 9.61
CA ARG A 132 -6.15 14.89 10.86
C ARG A 132 -6.25 13.39 11.11
N ASP A 133 -6.85 12.67 10.17
CA ASP A 133 -7.34 11.31 10.28
C ASP A 133 -6.88 10.48 9.08
N HIS A 134 -5.59 10.57 8.70
CA HIS A 134 -5.01 9.80 7.59
C HIS A 134 -5.14 8.28 7.81
N ALA A 135 -5.08 7.81 9.05
CA ALA A 135 -5.40 6.42 9.38
C ALA A 135 -6.85 6.05 8.96
N ALA A 136 -7.83 6.92 9.21
CA ALA A 136 -9.21 6.69 8.75
C ALA A 136 -9.30 6.79 7.22
N HIS A 137 -8.61 7.79 6.66
CA HIS A 137 -8.58 8.08 5.24
C HIS A 137 -8.19 6.86 4.41
N THR A 138 -7.01 6.32 4.71
CA THR A 138 -6.43 5.15 4.06
C THR A 138 -7.32 3.90 4.12
N VAL A 139 -8.09 3.71 5.20
CA VAL A 139 -9.05 2.59 5.31
C VAL A 139 -10.25 2.78 4.39
N TYR A 140 -10.78 3.99 4.28
CA TYR A 140 -11.82 4.27 3.29
C TYR A 140 -11.29 4.12 1.86
N ASN A 141 -10.08 4.60 1.55
CA ASN A 141 -9.43 4.36 0.25
C ASN A 141 -9.34 2.85 -0.01
N TYR A 142 -8.89 2.07 0.97
CA TYR A 142 -8.80 0.61 0.85
C TYR A 142 -10.16 -0.03 0.53
N ILE A 143 -11.22 0.31 1.29
CA ILE A 143 -12.56 -0.24 1.10
C ILE A 143 -13.16 0.22 -0.24
N LEU A 144 -12.97 1.48 -0.62
CA LEU A 144 -13.42 2.01 -1.91
C LEU A 144 -12.73 1.30 -3.07
N GLY A 145 -11.43 1.08 -3.01
CA GLY A 145 -10.69 0.36 -4.06
C GLY A 145 -11.23 -1.05 -4.27
N TRP A 146 -11.52 -1.76 -3.17
CA TRP A 146 -12.22 -3.05 -3.24
C TRP A 146 -13.61 -2.92 -3.86
N TYR A 147 -14.40 -1.93 -3.45
CA TYR A 147 -15.73 -1.69 -4.03
C TYR A 147 -15.65 -1.45 -5.55
N PHE A 148 -14.70 -0.64 -6.02
CA PHE A 148 -14.48 -0.39 -7.43
C PHE A 148 -14.03 -1.65 -8.16
N PHE A 149 -13.09 -2.38 -7.59
CA PHE A 149 -12.63 -3.66 -8.15
C PHE A 149 -13.79 -4.66 -8.29
N ASP A 150 -14.67 -4.78 -7.29
CA ASP A 150 -15.83 -5.69 -7.32
C ASP A 150 -16.92 -5.31 -8.33
N ASN A 151 -17.04 -4.02 -8.67
CA ASN A 151 -18.17 -3.51 -9.43
C ASN A 151 -17.82 -2.94 -10.80
N SER A 152 -16.53 -2.71 -11.13
CA SER A 152 -16.09 -2.31 -12.47
C SER A 152 -15.43 -3.48 -13.19
N LYS A 153 -16.03 -3.90 -14.31
CA LYS A 153 -15.46 -4.94 -15.18
C LYS A 153 -14.18 -4.45 -15.85
N GLU A 154 -14.18 -3.22 -16.33
CA GLU A 154 -13.06 -2.55 -17.01
C GLU A 154 -11.84 -2.49 -16.10
N LEU A 155 -12.02 -2.15 -14.83
CA LEU A 155 -10.93 -2.13 -13.85
C LEU A 155 -10.35 -3.53 -13.67
N ARG A 156 -11.20 -4.57 -13.51
CA ARG A 156 -10.72 -5.96 -13.40
C ARG A 156 -10.01 -6.43 -14.66
N GLU A 157 -10.49 -6.04 -15.85
CA GLU A 157 -9.84 -6.33 -17.13
C GLU A 157 -8.48 -5.63 -17.26
N ALA A 158 -8.35 -4.40 -16.78
CA ALA A 158 -7.08 -3.67 -16.75
C ALA A 158 -6.08 -4.34 -15.79
N PHE A 159 -6.50 -4.66 -14.55
CA PHE A 159 -5.68 -5.42 -13.60
C PHE A 159 -5.27 -6.78 -14.17
N LYS A 160 -6.19 -7.50 -14.81
CA LYS A 160 -5.91 -8.77 -15.45
C LYS A 160 -4.85 -8.64 -16.54
N THR A 161 -5.00 -7.66 -17.43
CA THR A 161 -4.05 -7.37 -18.51
C THR A 161 -2.66 -7.05 -17.95
N TYR A 162 -2.63 -6.37 -16.80
CA TYR A 162 -1.40 -6.01 -16.12
C TYR A 162 -0.72 -7.22 -15.44
N PHE A 163 -1.46 -8.01 -14.66
CA PHE A 163 -0.92 -9.16 -13.94
C PHE A 163 -0.45 -10.28 -14.88
N ASP A 164 -1.11 -10.50 -16.01
CA ASP A 164 -0.68 -11.51 -16.98
C ASP A 164 -1.28 -11.31 -18.38
N LYS A 165 -0.42 -11.31 -19.41
CA LYS A 165 -0.87 -11.44 -20.82
C LYS A 165 -1.33 -12.87 -21.16
N LYS A 166 -1.17 -13.85 -20.26
CA LYS A 166 -1.54 -15.27 -20.47
C LYS A 166 -2.84 -15.70 -19.77
N LEU A 167 -3.47 -14.85 -18.95
CA LEU A 167 -4.80 -15.14 -18.42
C LEU A 167 -5.82 -14.92 -19.55
N GLU A 168 -6.20 -15.96 -20.29
CA GLU A 168 -7.25 -15.89 -21.32
C GLU A 168 -8.60 -15.45 -20.70
N ILE A 169 -9.50 -14.88 -21.53
CA ILE A 169 -10.76 -14.18 -21.17
C ILE A 169 -11.52 -14.88 -20.01
N ILE A 170 -11.82 -14.14 -18.93
CA ILE A 170 -12.51 -14.64 -17.73
C ILE A 170 -13.84 -13.89 -17.65
N ASP A 171 -14.93 -14.62 -17.54
CA ASP A 171 -16.20 -14.05 -17.11
C ASP A 171 -16.24 -14.02 -15.58
N LEU A 172 -16.04 -12.86 -14.97
CA LEU A 172 -15.96 -12.71 -13.52
C LEU A 172 -17.38 -12.68 -12.92
N GLU A 173 -18.14 -13.74 -13.11
CA GLU A 173 -19.41 -13.92 -12.41
C GLU A 173 -19.14 -13.97 -10.89
N LYS A 174 -19.90 -13.20 -10.10
CA LYS A 174 -19.75 -13.19 -8.64
C LYS A 174 -20.19 -14.55 -8.10
N PRO A 175 -19.41 -15.18 -7.22
CA PRO A 175 -19.81 -16.46 -6.65
C PRO A 175 -21.12 -16.31 -5.86
N THR A 176 -22.01 -17.29 -6.01
CA THR A 176 -23.26 -17.37 -5.25
C THR A 176 -22.98 -17.59 -3.77
N LYS A 177 -23.97 -17.35 -2.90
CA LYS A 177 -23.80 -17.56 -1.45
C LYS A 177 -23.45 -19.02 -1.16
N GLU A 178 -24.08 -19.96 -1.86
CA GLU A 178 -23.82 -21.39 -1.73
C GLU A 178 -22.39 -21.79 -2.14
N GLU A 179 -21.78 -21.06 -3.09
CA GLU A 179 -20.41 -21.30 -3.56
C GLU A 179 -19.33 -20.84 -2.57
N LEU A 180 -19.65 -19.81 -1.78
CA LEU A 180 -18.76 -19.23 -0.78
C LEU A 180 -18.81 -19.95 0.57
N ASP A 181 -19.94 -20.59 0.90
CA ASP A 181 -20.19 -21.22 2.20
C ASP A 181 -19.66 -22.66 2.32
N HIS A 182 -19.11 -23.28 1.26
CA HIS A 182 -18.74 -24.70 1.26
C HIS A 182 -17.24 -24.99 1.40
N ASN A 183 -16.89 -25.43 2.62
CA ASN A 183 -15.62 -26.02 2.99
C ASN A 183 -15.37 -27.33 2.22
N GLY A 184 -14.24 -27.37 1.52
CA GLY A 184 -13.53 -28.55 1.01
C GLY A 184 -14.29 -29.88 0.95
N THR A 185 -14.83 -30.20 -0.23
CA THR A 185 -14.69 -31.51 -0.93
C THR A 185 -15.70 -31.64 -2.07
N ASP A 186 -16.81 -30.88 -2.04
CA ASP A 186 -17.88 -30.96 -3.07
C ASP A 186 -18.10 -29.62 -3.81
N ARG A 187 -17.01 -28.87 -4.06
CA ARG A 187 -17.04 -27.58 -4.79
C ARG A 187 -17.68 -27.70 -6.19
N GLN A 188 -17.63 -28.88 -6.80
CA GLN A 188 -18.21 -29.15 -8.13
C GLN A 188 -19.74 -29.16 -8.15
N LYS A 189 -20.42 -29.32 -7.01
CA LYS A 189 -21.87 -29.49 -6.97
C LYS A 189 -22.65 -28.17 -6.87
N TYR A 190 -21.99 -27.12 -6.36
CA TYR A 190 -22.64 -25.84 -6.06
C TYR A 190 -22.09 -24.67 -6.87
N CYS A 191 -20.91 -24.82 -7.48
CA CYS A 191 -20.41 -23.86 -8.46
C CYS A 191 -21.16 -24.02 -9.78
N LYS A 192 -22.10 -23.11 -10.06
CA LYS A 192 -22.70 -22.96 -11.40
C LYS A 192 -21.71 -22.32 -12.37
N ILE A 193 -20.72 -21.61 -11.82
CA ILE A 193 -19.60 -21.03 -12.54
C ILE A 193 -18.62 -22.16 -12.91
N ASP A 194 -18.06 -22.10 -14.12
CA ASP A 194 -17.00 -23.01 -14.53
C ASP A 194 -15.84 -22.99 -13.52
N LYS A 195 -15.35 -24.17 -13.15
CA LYS A 195 -14.30 -24.31 -12.12
C LYS A 195 -13.06 -23.49 -12.47
N ASN A 196 -12.65 -23.45 -13.74
CA ASN A 196 -11.45 -22.72 -14.16
C ASN A 196 -11.69 -21.20 -14.06
N ILE A 197 -12.89 -20.74 -14.42
CA ILE A 197 -13.28 -19.33 -14.26
C ILE A 197 -13.19 -18.91 -12.79
N PHE A 198 -13.73 -19.73 -11.87
CA PHE A 198 -13.67 -19.45 -10.44
C PHE A 198 -12.23 -19.44 -9.90
N GLU A 199 -11.40 -20.44 -10.27
CA GLU A 199 -9.99 -20.50 -9.86
C GLU A 199 -9.19 -19.30 -10.37
N THR A 200 -9.44 -18.86 -11.61
CA THR A 200 -8.75 -17.69 -12.17
C THR A 200 -9.20 -16.38 -11.52
N SER A 201 -10.48 -16.28 -11.14
CA SER A 201 -11.02 -15.14 -10.38
C SER A 201 -10.36 -15.03 -9.01
N ILE A 202 -10.18 -16.16 -8.31
CA ILE A 202 -9.47 -16.26 -7.03
C ILE A 202 -8.04 -15.75 -7.15
N VAL A 203 -7.33 -16.14 -8.22
CA VAL A 203 -5.97 -15.66 -8.47
C VAL A 203 -5.99 -14.14 -8.61
N LEU A 204 -6.81 -13.57 -9.51
CA LEU A 204 -6.89 -12.13 -9.73
C LEU A 204 -7.25 -11.35 -8.44
N VAL A 205 -8.15 -11.87 -7.63
CA VAL A 205 -8.56 -11.27 -6.35
C VAL A 205 -7.42 -11.30 -5.33
N ASN A 206 -6.67 -12.41 -5.25
CA ASN A 206 -5.48 -12.48 -4.40
C ASN A 206 -4.41 -11.51 -4.87
N GLU A 207 -4.16 -11.46 -6.17
CA GLU A 207 -3.20 -10.56 -6.80
C GLU A 207 -3.53 -9.09 -6.46
N PHE A 208 -4.79 -8.68 -6.62
CA PHE A 208 -5.25 -7.36 -6.19
C PHE A 208 -5.09 -7.14 -4.68
N GLY A 209 -5.52 -8.10 -3.86
CA GLY A 209 -5.45 -8.02 -2.41
C GLY A 209 -4.02 -8.02 -1.85
N ASP A 210 -3.04 -8.53 -2.59
CA ASP A 210 -1.62 -8.50 -2.26
C ASP A 210 -1.03 -7.09 -2.48
N VAL A 211 -1.38 -6.43 -3.60
CA VAL A 211 -0.78 -5.13 -3.96
C VAL A 211 -1.53 -3.93 -3.39
N TRP A 212 -2.85 -4.04 -3.25
CA TRP A 212 -3.70 -2.91 -2.87
C TRP A 212 -3.36 -2.31 -1.50
N PRO A 213 -3.06 -3.09 -0.44
CA PRO A 213 -2.63 -2.54 0.85
C PRO A 213 -1.45 -1.57 0.77
N PHE A 214 -0.48 -1.81 -0.14
CA PHE A 214 0.65 -0.90 -0.31
C PHE A 214 0.23 0.42 -0.96
N ALA A 215 -0.60 0.36 -2.01
CA ALA A 215 -1.07 1.53 -2.72
C ALA A 215 -2.16 2.32 -1.99
N SER A 216 -2.82 1.74 -0.97
CA SER A 216 -3.91 2.40 -0.25
C SER A 216 -3.72 2.50 1.27
N LEU A 217 -3.33 1.44 1.99
CA LEU A 217 -3.18 1.49 3.45
C LEU A 217 -1.85 2.11 3.86
N LEU A 218 -0.83 1.98 3.01
CA LEU A 218 0.52 2.48 3.26
C LEU A 218 0.86 3.75 2.51
N HIS A 219 -0.02 4.27 1.63
CA HIS A 219 0.28 5.43 0.78
C HIS A 219 0.54 6.73 1.56
N ASP A 220 0.11 6.77 2.82
CA ASP A 220 0.25 7.92 3.73
C ASP A 220 1.28 7.72 4.85
N ILE A 221 2.04 6.63 4.87
CA ILE A 221 3.06 6.45 5.93
C ILE A 221 4.16 7.51 5.88
N GLY A 222 4.37 8.17 4.74
CA GLY A 222 5.28 9.29 4.58
C GLY A 222 4.94 10.50 5.46
N TYR A 223 3.72 10.59 6.02
CA TYR A 223 3.39 11.58 7.05
C TYR A 223 4.23 11.43 8.33
N ILE A 224 4.91 10.29 8.56
CA ILE A 224 5.91 10.19 9.62
C ILE A 224 7.06 11.19 9.44
N LEU A 225 7.28 11.70 8.23
CA LEU A 225 8.28 12.71 7.91
C LEU A 225 7.71 14.13 7.83
N GLU A 226 6.38 14.31 7.83
CA GLU A 226 5.79 15.64 7.68
C GLU A 226 5.85 16.46 9.00
N GLY A 227 6.21 17.73 8.87
CA GLY A 227 6.23 18.74 9.94
C GLY A 227 4.94 19.56 10.03
N SER A 228 4.83 20.46 11.02
CA SER A 228 3.68 21.39 11.09
C SER A 228 3.79 22.49 10.07
N LEU A 229 2.70 22.79 9.36
CA LEU A 229 2.55 23.98 8.52
C LEU A 229 2.46 25.28 9.33
N SER A 230 2.33 25.23 10.65
CA SER A 230 2.53 26.44 11.44
C SER A 230 3.90 27.01 11.09
N SER A 231 3.97 28.32 10.83
CA SER A 231 5.17 29.12 10.56
C SER A 231 6.19 29.13 11.72
N ALA A 232 6.27 28.05 12.48
CA ALA A 232 7.27 27.76 13.47
C ALA A 232 8.64 27.66 12.79
N SER A 233 9.68 28.00 13.54
CA SER A 233 11.05 28.08 13.01
C SER A 233 11.45 26.79 12.28
N THR A 234 12.35 26.94 11.30
CA THR A 234 13.02 25.84 10.59
C THR A 234 13.55 24.76 11.54
N GLU A 235 13.87 25.12 12.78
CA GLU A 235 14.27 24.22 13.87
C GLU A 235 13.18 23.20 14.26
N VAL A 236 11.91 23.61 14.28
CA VAL A 236 10.78 22.73 14.62
C VAL A 236 10.52 21.73 13.50
N GLU A 237 10.58 22.18 12.24
CA GLU A 237 10.47 21.31 11.07
C GLU A 237 11.61 20.27 11.07
N HIS A 238 12.85 20.73 11.28
CA HIS A 238 14.03 19.87 11.38
C HIS A 238 13.90 18.83 12.50
N THR A 239 13.43 19.22 13.68
CA THR A 239 13.22 18.30 14.82
C THR A 239 12.22 17.19 14.49
N ARG A 240 11.12 17.52 13.80
CA ARG A 240 10.10 16.54 13.43
C ARG A 240 10.60 15.57 12.36
N ILE A 241 11.33 16.08 11.39
CA ILE A 241 11.93 15.26 10.34
C ILE A 241 12.97 14.31 10.94
N ILE A 242 13.77 14.77 11.90
CA ILE A 242 14.64 13.91 12.71
C ILE A 242 13.84 12.85 13.48
N ASN A 243 12.69 13.19 14.04
CA ASN A 243 11.86 12.21 14.74
C ASN A 243 11.28 11.17 13.78
N GLY A 244 10.85 11.58 12.60
CA GLY A 244 10.45 10.69 11.51
C GLY A 244 11.59 9.76 11.08
N SER A 245 12.79 10.30 10.88
CA SER A 245 13.97 9.50 10.52
C SER A 245 14.37 8.52 11.62
N LYS A 246 14.21 8.88 12.90
CA LYS A 246 14.37 7.96 14.04
C LYS A 246 13.35 6.84 14.02
N ILE A 247 12.08 7.10 13.71
CA ILE A 247 11.07 6.05 13.55
C ILE A 247 11.52 5.06 12.49
N ILE A 248 11.96 5.53 11.32
CA ILE A 248 12.46 4.67 10.24
C ILE A 248 13.72 3.91 10.67
N HIS A 249 14.66 4.58 11.34
CA HIS A 249 15.86 3.95 11.90
C HIS A 249 15.49 2.80 12.86
N ASP A 250 14.57 3.07 13.79
CA ASP A 250 14.11 2.12 14.80
C ASP A 250 13.39 0.93 14.18
N TYR A 251 12.70 1.11 13.05
CA TYR A 251 12.15 0.00 12.28
C TYR A 251 13.24 -1.00 11.88
N PHE A 252 14.24 -0.53 11.12
CA PHE A 252 15.31 -1.39 10.58
C PHE A 252 16.26 -1.91 11.66
N ASN A 253 16.48 -1.15 12.73
CA ASN A 253 17.48 -1.49 13.75
C ASN A 253 16.88 -2.27 14.93
N HIS A 254 15.57 -2.18 15.17
CA HIS A 254 14.94 -2.80 16.33
C HIS A 254 13.63 -3.52 16.01
N TYR A 255 12.62 -2.81 15.49
CA TYR A 255 11.26 -3.37 15.37
C TYR A 255 11.20 -4.56 14.43
N PHE A 256 11.78 -4.47 13.23
CA PHE A 256 11.83 -5.56 12.26
C PHE A 256 12.36 -6.83 12.93
N TRP A 257 13.50 -6.74 13.59
CA TRP A 257 14.12 -7.88 14.25
C TRP A 257 13.29 -8.42 15.41
N LYS A 258 12.71 -7.53 16.22
CA LYS A 258 11.80 -7.90 17.30
C LYS A 258 10.56 -8.63 16.77
N PHE A 259 10.02 -8.22 15.63
CA PHE A 259 8.88 -8.86 14.97
C PHE A 259 9.18 -10.33 14.66
N TYR A 260 10.39 -10.62 14.17
CA TYR A 260 10.88 -11.99 13.95
C TYR A 260 11.46 -12.66 15.21
N LYS A 261 11.26 -12.08 16.40
CA LYS A 261 11.76 -12.58 17.70
C LYS A 261 13.28 -12.72 17.77
N ILE A 262 13.99 -11.80 17.12
CA ILE A 262 15.45 -11.77 17.01
C ILE A 262 16.00 -10.67 17.90
N ASP A 263 17.03 -10.98 18.67
CA ASP A 263 17.72 -9.98 19.50
C ASP A 263 18.48 -8.98 18.62
N PHE A 264 18.04 -7.72 18.61
CA PHE A 264 18.64 -6.64 17.83
C PHE A 264 20.15 -6.43 18.07
N ARG A 265 20.71 -6.93 19.18
CA ARG A 265 22.16 -6.84 19.46
C ARG A 265 23.00 -7.69 18.52
N VAL A 266 22.45 -8.75 17.95
CA VAL A 266 23.17 -9.62 17.00
C VAL A 266 22.82 -9.34 15.54
N THR A 267 21.81 -8.51 15.29
CA THR A 267 21.19 -8.44 13.97
C THR A 267 22.00 -7.68 12.93
N LYS A 268 22.71 -6.62 13.34
CA LYS A 268 23.68 -5.95 12.47
C LYS A 268 24.76 -6.90 11.98
N HIS A 269 25.21 -7.81 12.85
CA HIS A 269 26.20 -8.82 12.48
C HIS A 269 25.60 -9.86 11.53
N ILE A 270 24.38 -10.34 11.80
CA ILE A 270 23.67 -11.27 10.91
C ILE A 270 23.47 -10.66 9.53
N ALA A 271 22.85 -9.47 9.45
CA ALA A 271 22.62 -8.78 8.18
C ALA A 271 23.93 -8.60 7.41
N LYS A 272 24.98 -8.12 8.07
CA LYS A 272 26.30 -7.94 7.46
C LYS A 272 26.91 -9.24 6.96
N THR A 273 26.84 -10.33 7.73
CA THR A 273 27.34 -11.64 7.30
C THR A 273 26.54 -12.21 6.12
N LEU A 274 25.25 -11.88 6.04
CA LEU A 274 24.42 -12.20 4.89
C LEU A 274 24.67 -11.27 3.68
N GLY A 275 25.58 -10.29 3.78
CA GLY A 275 25.81 -9.30 2.72
C GLY A 275 24.72 -8.23 2.59
N VAL A 276 23.86 -8.11 3.60
CA VAL A 276 22.74 -7.18 3.65
C VAL A 276 23.13 -5.93 4.42
N MET A 277 22.96 -4.77 3.77
CA MET A 277 23.12 -3.47 4.41
C MET A 277 21.85 -3.10 5.17
N VAL A 278 21.96 -2.84 6.47
CA VAL A 278 20.85 -2.29 7.27
C VAL A 278 20.77 -0.78 7.01
N PRO A 279 19.62 -0.24 6.58
CA PRO A 279 19.45 1.20 6.41
C PRO A 279 19.77 1.99 7.69
N ASP A 280 20.53 3.08 7.56
CA ASP A 280 20.97 3.92 8.68
C ASP A 280 20.54 5.38 8.51
N PHE A 281 19.39 5.71 9.10
CA PHE A 281 18.84 7.06 9.15
C PHE A 281 19.36 7.92 10.32
N LYS A 282 20.25 7.39 11.17
CA LYS A 282 20.76 8.13 12.34
C LYS A 282 21.66 9.29 11.95
N ARG A 283 22.28 9.21 10.77
CA ARG A 283 23.23 10.19 10.22
C ARG A 283 22.61 11.13 9.20
N SER A 284 21.29 11.15 9.08
CA SER A 284 20.59 12.12 8.23
C SER A 284 20.66 13.52 8.86
N GLU A 285 21.78 14.21 8.64
CA GLU A 285 22.07 15.55 9.18
C GLU A 285 21.31 16.68 8.47
N SER A 286 20.66 16.39 7.34
CA SER A 286 19.94 17.38 6.55
C SER A 286 18.76 16.74 5.80
N LEU A 287 17.88 17.59 5.25
CA LEU A 287 16.77 17.14 4.39
C LEU A 287 17.25 16.43 3.13
N GLY A 288 18.29 16.98 2.50
CA GLY A 288 18.91 16.36 1.33
C GLY A 288 19.45 14.98 1.66
N SER A 289 20.20 14.83 2.76
CA SER A 289 20.76 13.52 3.14
C SER A 289 19.68 12.53 3.54
N LEU A 290 18.60 12.96 4.21
CA LEU A 290 17.45 12.11 4.46
C LEU A 290 16.79 11.66 3.15
N GLY A 291 16.56 12.57 2.21
CA GLY A 291 15.99 12.26 0.91
C GLY A 291 16.83 11.26 0.12
N ASP A 292 18.15 11.44 0.12
CA ASP A 292 19.07 10.50 -0.51
C ASP A 292 19.05 9.12 0.18
N HIS A 293 18.99 9.08 1.52
CA HIS A 293 18.86 7.83 2.28
C HIS A 293 17.53 7.10 2.07
N LEU A 294 16.44 7.81 1.79
CA LEU A 294 15.17 7.21 1.40
C LEU A 294 15.24 6.59 0.00
N CYS A 295 16.00 7.21 -0.91
CA CYS A 295 16.21 6.70 -2.26
C CYS A 295 17.16 5.50 -2.32
N ASP A 296 18.05 5.32 -1.33
CA ASP A 296 18.99 4.20 -1.26
C ASP A 296 18.31 2.95 -0.68
N ILE A 297 18.04 1.95 -1.52
CA ILE A 297 17.40 0.71 -1.08
C ILE A 297 18.39 -0.36 -0.58
N GLY A 298 19.68 -0.02 -0.47
CA GLY A 298 20.72 -0.88 0.09
C GLY A 298 21.59 -1.59 -0.95
N SER A 299 22.24 -2.69 -0.55
CA SER A 299 23.24 -3.37 -1.38
C SER A 299 22.64 -4.15 -2.56
N CYS A 300 21.46 -4.75 -2.38
CA CYS A 300 20.79 -5.60 -3.38
C CYS A 300 21.64 -6.78 -3.91
N GLU A 301 22.71 -7.19 -3.21
CA GLU A 301 23.66 -8.19 -3.72
C GLU A 301 23.06 -9.59 -3.75
N ASN A 302 22.27 -9.96 -2.74
CA ASN A 302 21.67 -11.28 -2.71
C ASN A 302 20.64 -11.45 -3.82
N ILE A 303 19.87 -10.41 -4.11
CA ILE A 303 18.95 -10.34 -5.25
C ILE A 303 19.77 -10.44 -6.56
N ARG A 304 20.84 -9.65 -6.75
CA ARG A 304 21.69 -9.71 -7.96
C ARG A 304 22.23 -11.12 -8.23
N ASP A 305 22.77 -11.76 -7.20
CA ASP A 305 23.37 -13.07 -7.33
C ASP A 305 22.33 -14.15 -7.64
N GLN A 306 21.10 -14.05 -7.10
CA GLN A 306 20.02 -14.99 -7.44
C GLN A 306 19.75 -14.97 -8.96
N TYR A 307 19.74 -13.79 -9.58
CA TYR A 307 19.51 -13.67 -11.02
C TYR A 307 20.71 -14.05 -11.88
N LYS A 308 21.95 -13.91 -11.39
CA LYS A 308 23.13 -14.41 -12.12
C LYS A 308 23.12 -15.94 -12.22
N GLU A 309 22.62 -16.62 -11.19
CA GLU A 309 22.52 -18.08 -11.12
C GLU A 309 21.40 -18.62 -12.02
N ASP A 310 20.29 -17.89 -12.14
CA ASP A 310 19.15 -18.28 -12.98
C ASP A 310 19.38 -17.97 -14.48
N ARG A 311 20.49 -18.44 -15.05
CA ARG A 311 20.85 -18.25 -16.47
C ARG A 311 19.85 -18.83 -17.47
N LYS A 312 18.99 -19.76 -17.03
CA LYS A 312 17.96 -20.38 -17.87
C LYS A 312 16.70 -19.53 -17.93
N SER A 313 16.42 -18.77 -16.88
CA SER A 313 15.42 -17.73 -16.94
C SER A 313 16.06 -16.51 -17.61
N LYS A 314 15.80 -16.31 -18.91
CA LYS A 314 15.95 -14.98 -19.54
C LYS A 314 14.86 -14.05 -18.97
N THR A 315 14.78 -13.93 -17.65
CA THR A 315 13.68 -13.25 -16.98
C THR A 315 13.93 -11.75 -16.96
N TYR A 316 12.81 -11.06 -17.10
CA TYR A 316 12.56 -9.65 -16.86
C TYR A 316 13.44 -9.02 -15.75
N LEU A 317 13.62 -9.70 -14.62
CA LEU A 317 14.36 -9.19 -13.47
C LEU A 317 15.88 -9.05 -13.67
N TYR A 318 16.50 -9.84 -14.55
CA TYR A 318 17.91 -9.66 -14.87
C TYR A 318 18.18 -8.28 -15.51
N ASN A 319 17.27 -7.82 -16.37
CA ASN A 319 17.38 -6.50 -16.98
C ASN A 319 17.11 -5.39 -15.94
N LEU A 320 16.10 -5.57 -15.08
CA LEU A 320 15.82 -4.68 -13.95
C LEU A 320 17.03 -4.52 -13.01
N MET A 321 17.86 -5.55 -12.88
CA MET A 321 19.02 -5.50 -11.99
C MET A 321 20.31 -5.01 -12.66
N LYS A 322 20.41 -5.11 -13.98
CA LYS A 322 21.55 -4.57 -14.74
C LYS A 322 21.65 -3.05 -14.62
N SER A 323 20.53 -2.38 -14.44
CA SER A 323 20.41 -0.93 -14.32
C SER A 323 20.68 -0.39 -12.90
N ILE A 324 20.73 -1.26 -11.88
CA ILE A 324 20.96 -0.86 -10.49
C ILE A 324 22.40 -0.35 -10.26
N SER A 325 23.33 -0.57 -11.20
CA SER A 325 24.65 0.08 -11.15
C SER A 325 24.56 1.55 -11.61
N ASN A 326 24.45 2.48 -10.66
CA ASN A 326 24.31 3.92 -10.95
C ASN A 326 25.68 4.65 -10.97
N PRO A 327 25.93 5.59 -11.91
CA PRO A 327 27.10 6.48 -11.93
C PRO A 327 27.31 7.38 -10.70
N TYR A 328 26.31 7.61 -9.83
CA TYR A 328 26.41 8.47 -8.64
C TYR A 328 26.96 7.78 -7.39
N GLY A 329 27.32 6.49 -7.47
CA GLY A 329 27.90 5.75 -6.34
C GLY A 329 26.90 5.32 -5.25
N LEU A 330 25.59 5.48 -5.48
CA LEU A 330 24.56 4.79 -4.71
C LEU A 330 24.57 3.29 -5.06
N ASN A 331 24.43 2.43 -4.05
CA ASN A 331 24.42 0.98 -4.25
C ASN A 331 23.20 0.52 -5.05
N SER A 332 22.06 1.20 -4.86
CA SER A 332 20.82 1.02 -5.61
C SER A 332 19.88 2.23 -5.41
N GLU A 333 19.30 2.76 -6.49
CA GLU A 333 18.38 3.91 -6.42
C GLU A 333 16.94 3.47 -6.68
N ALA A 334 16.03 3.78 -5.75
CA ALA A 334 14.61 3.42 -5.83
C ALA A 334 13.93 3.88 -7.12
N PHE A 335 14.12 5.15 -7.51
CA PHE A 335 13.55 5.69 -8.75
C PHE A 335 14.07 4.98 -10.00
N ALA A 336 15.35 4.59 -10.03
CA ALA A 336 15.90 3.81 -11.14
C ALA A 336 15.14 2.49 -11.26
N ILE A 337 14.98 1.77 -10.14
CA ILE A 337 14.27 0.49 -10.10
C ILE A 337 12.81 0.63 -10.55
N TRP A 338 12.09 1.66 -10.11
CA TRP A 338 10.73 1.88 -10.60
C TRP A 338 10.69 2.21 -12.11
N LYS A 339 11.59 3.05 -12.61
CA LYS A 339 11.66 3.41 -14.04
C LYS A 339 11.98 2.20 -14.91
N ASP A 340 12.97 1.42 -14.51
CA ASP A 340 13.38 0.19 -15.18
C ASP A 340 12.27 -0.85 -15.12
N TYR A 341 11.51 -0.89 -14.03
CA TYR A 341 10.37 -1.77 -13.92
C TYR A 341 9.36 -1.47 -15.04
N TYR A 342 8.92 -0.21 -15.18
CA TYR A 342 7.97 0.17 -16.24
C TYR A 342 8.55 0.04 -17.65
N GLU A 343 9.83 0.36 -17.84
CA GLU A 343 10.51 0.16 -19.13
C GLU A 343 10.47 -1.30 -19.58
N ASN A 344 10.77 -2.22 -18.67
CA ASN A 344 10.79 -3.64 -18.98
C ASN A 344 9.39 -4.23 -19.23
N TYR A 345 8.33 -3.62 -18.67
CA TYR A 345 6.94 -3.94 -19.03
C TYR A 345 6.44 -3.23 -20.30
N GLY A 346 7.31 -2.45 -20.96
CA GLY A 346 6.97 -1.72 -22.19
C GLY A 346 6.09 -0.50 -21.95
N ASN A 347 6.01 0.00 -20.71
CA ASN A 347 5.24 1.17 -20.36
C ASN A 347 6.13 2.42 -20.24
N ASN A 348 6.50 2.96 -21.40
CA ASN A 348 7.32 4.18 -21.48
C ASN A 348 6.61 5.41 -20.91
N ASN A 349 5.28 5.45 -20.95
CA ASN A 349 4.51 6.56 -20.39
C ASN A 349 4.73 6.63 -18.86
N MET A 350 4.57 5.52 -18.15
CA MET A 350 4.81 5.45 -16.71
C MET A 350 6.27 5.71 -16.32
N LYS A 351 7.22 5.27 -17.14
CA LYS A 351 8.64 5.66 -16.99
C LYS A 351 8.81 7.18 -17.05
N ASN A 352 8.21 7.85 -18.02
CA ASN A 352 8.29 9.31 -18.14
C ASN A 352 7.60 10.03 -16.98
N ILE A 353 6.44 9.53 -16.54
CA ILE A 353 5.77 10.01 -15.32
C ILE A 353 6.72 9.93 -14.13
N LEU A 354 7.42 8.80 -13.94
CA LEU A 354 8.40 8.67 -12.86
C LEU A 354 9.60 9.60 -12.98
N CYS A 355 10.11 9.88 -14.18
CA CYS A 355 11.16 10.89 -14.38
C CYS A 355 10.72 12.27 -13.87
N ILE A 356 9.45 12.62 -14.11
CA ILE A 356 8.87 13.88 -13.63
C ILE A 356 8.67 13.81 -12.11
N VAL A 357 8.12 12.71 -11.58
CA VAL A 357 7.94 12.50 -10.13
C VAL A 357 9.26 12.63 -9.39
N GLU A 358 10.32 12.00 -9.89
CA GLU A 358 11.67 12.13 -9.36
C GLU A 358 12.16 13.58 -9.40
N THR A 359 11.98 14.26 -10.54
CA THR A 359 12.42 15.64 -10.69
C THR A 359 11.70 16.59 -9.73
N VAL A 360 10.37 16.43 -9.59
CA VAL A 360 9.57 17.19 -8.63
C VAL A 360 10.00 16.90 -7.20
N TYR A 361 10.19 15.62 -6.86
CA TYR A 361 10.68 15.21 -5.54
C TYR A 361 12.04 15.85 -5.21
N ARG A 362 13.02 15.74 -6.11
CA ARG A 362 14.35 16.34 -5.93
C ARG A 362 14.26 17.86 -5.84
N ASN A 363 13.47 18.51 -6.70
CA ASN A 363 13.27 19.95 -6.62
C ASN A 363 12.64 20.39 -5.30
N ASN A 364 11.68 19.62 -4.76
CA ASN A 364 11.08 19.90 -3.46
C ASN A 364 12.10 19.73 -2.32
N LEU A 365 13.01 18.76 -2.40
CA LEU A 365 14.13 18.64 -1.46
C LEU A 365 15.06 19.86 -1.50
N TRP A 366 15.41 20.33 -2.70
CA TRP A 366 16.30 21.50 -2.87
C TRP A 366 15.65 22.81 -2.45
N VAL A 367 14.39 23.05 -2.83
CA VAL A 367 13.66 24.31 -2.57
C VAL A 367 13.08 24.35 -1.15
N GLY A 368 12.63 23.20 -0.63
CA GLY A 368 11.98 23.08 0.68
C GLY A 368 12.90 23.48 1.83
N ALA A 369 14.21 23.28 1.69
CA ALA A 369 15.23 23.72 2.65
C ALA A 369 15.17 25.24 2.94
N ASP A 370 14.70 26.06 2.00
CA ASP A 370 14.80 27.52 2.07
C ASP A 370 13.46 28.25 2.27
N TYR A 371 12.30 27.62 2.07
CA TYR A 371 11.03 28.36 1.89
C TYR A 371 9.77 27.80 2.59
N GLY A 372 9.88 26.87 3.54
CA GLY A 372 8.71 26.33 4.25
C GLY A 372 7.67 25.68 3.32
N LYS A 373 8.11 25.25 2.14
CA LYS A 373 7.36 24.32 1.28
C LYS A 373 7.54 22.92 1.82
N ARG A 374 6.57 22.03 1.56
CA ARG A 374 6.72 20.60 1.83
C ARG A 374 7.97 20.08 1.14
N SER A 375 9.00 19.81 1.93
CA SER A 375 10.30 19.34 1.45
C SER A 375 10.26 17.88 1.02
N LEU A 376 9.38 17.09 1.64
CA LEU A 376 9.21 15.66 1.43
C LEU A 376 7.75 15.37 1.12
N ASP A 377 7.46 14.90 -0.09
CA ASP A 377 6.12 14.46 -0.47
C ASP A 377 5.77 13.14 0.25
N HIS A 378 4.62 13.10 0.93
CA HIS A 378 4.24 11.94 1.75
C HIS A 378 4.01 10.70 0.87
N GLY A 379 3.37 10.82 -0.29
CA GLY A 379 3.14 9.68 -1.20
C GLY A 379 4.45 9.08 -1.71
N VAL A 380 5.39 9.91 -2.18
CA VAL A 380 6.74 9.43 -2.57
C VAL A 380 7.47 8.80 -1.41
N CYS A 381 7.48 9.45 -0.24
CA CYS A 381 8.17 8.90 0.93
C CYS A 381 7.54 7.57 1.37
N SER A 382 6.22 7.41 1.29
CA SER A 382 5.53 6.15 1.54
C SER A 382 6.00 5.03 0.62
N GLY A 383 6.09 5.32 -0.69
CA GLY A 383 6.62 4.39 -1.68
C GLY A 383 8.07 3.99 -1.38
N LEU A 384 8.93 4.98 -1.08
CA LEU A 384 10.35 4.77 -0.76
C LEU A 384 10.54 3.93 0.51
N ILE A 385 9.86 4.29 1.61
CA ILE A 385 9.93 3.57 2.88
C ILE A 385 9.48 2.11 2.69
N SER A 386 8.34 1.91 2.02
CA SER A 386 7.80 0.58 1.76
C SER A 386 8.74 -0.25 0.89
N LEU A 387 9.26 0.31 -0.21
CA LEU A 387 10.20 -0.37 -1.10
C LEU A 387 11.47 -0.77 -0.36
N GLN A 388 12.03 0.13 0.45
CA GLN A 388 13.25 -0.13 1.22
C GLN A 388 13.03 -1.24 2.26
N ALA A 389 11.90 -1.21 2.99
CA ALA A 389 11.56 -2.23 3.97
C ALA A 389 11.41 -3.63 3.34
N LEU A 390 10.72 -3.70 2.19
CA LEU A 390 10.46 -4.95 1.49
C LEU A 390 11.71 -5.49 0.76
N THR A 391 12.55 -4.59 0.24
CA THR A 391 13.86 -4.95 -0.34
C THR A 391 14.78 -5.49 0.75
N PHE A 392 14.82 -4.85 1.92
CA PHE A 392 15.61 -5.30 3.06
C PHE A 392 15.19 -6.71 3.52
N PHE A 393 13.89 -6.94 3.68
CA PHE A 393 13.35 -8.27 3.97
C PHE A 393 13.78 -9.30 2.91
N ARG A 394 13.69 -8.93 1.64
CA ARG A 394 14.05 -9.82 0.53
C ARG A 394 15.54 -10.17 0.51
N GLU A 395 16.40 -9.19 0.70
CA GLU A 395 17.84 -9.41 0.79
C GLU A 395 18.19 -10.38 1.91
N LEU A 396 17.53 -10.28 3.08
CA LEU A 396 17.69 -11.24 4.17
C LEU A 396 17.20 -12.63 3.79
N PHE A 397 16.00 -12.75 3.22
CA PHE A 397 15.43 -14.02 2.78
C PHE A 397 16.38 -14.78 1.85
N LEU A 398 16.93 -14.08 0.84
CA LEU A 398 17.87 -14.68 -0.10
C LEU A 398 19.22 -15.01 0.54
N GLY A 399 19.72 -14.16 1.43
CA GLY A 399 20.93 -14.45 2.20
C GLY A 399 20.79 -15.75 3.00
N PHE A 400 19.69 -15.92 3.73
CA PHE A 400 19.40 -17.14 4.49
C PHE A 400 19.18 -18.38 3.63
N LYS A 401 18.62 -18.22 2.43
CA LYS A 401 18.45 -19.32 1.47
C LYS A 401 19.80 -19.82 0.95
N LYS A 402 20.75 -18.91 0.72
CA LYS A 402 22.07 -19.22 0.13
C LYS A 402 23.08 -19.74 1.13
N LYS A 403 23.04 -19.27 2.37
CA LYS A 403 24.04 -19.59 3.39
C LYS A 403 23.56 -20.67 4.36
N THR A 404 24.48 -21.54 4.72
CA THR A 404 24.40 -22.43 5.88
C THR A 404 24.97 -21.74 7.13
N HIS A 405 24.77 -22.34 8.31
CA HIS A 405 25.42 -21.85 9.52
C HIS A 405 26.95 -21.89 9.41
N SER A 406 27.51 -22.91 8.75
CA SER A 406 28.95 -23.02 8.51
C SER A 406 29.49 -21.87 7.67
N ASP A 407 28.77 -21.48 6.61
CA ASP A 407 29.15 -20.34 5.76
C ASP A 407 29.14 -19.04 6.58
N LEU A 408 28.14 -18.89 7.45
CA LEU A 408 28.03 -17.75 8.35
C LEU A 408 29.20 -17.67 9.33
N LEU A 409 29.62 -18.79 9.93
CA LEU A 409 30.79 -18.81 10.81
C LEU A 409 32.09 -18.45 10.09
N GLU A 410 32.28 -18.94 8.87
CA GLU A 410 33.47 -18.62 8.06
C GLU A 410 33.55 -17.12 7.78
N ASP A 411 32.42 -16.51 7.39
CA ASP A 411 32.34 -15.08 7.14
C ASP A 411 32.48 -14.23 8.41
N GLN A 412 31.96 -14.70 9.54
CA GLN A 412 32.18 -14.05 10.84
C GLN A 412 33.66 -14.05 11.24
N GLU A 413 34.39 -15.16 11.00
CA GLU A 413 35.83 -15.23 11.27
C GLU A 413 36.64 -14.34 10.32
N LYS A 414 36.23 -14.18 9.06
CA LYS A 414 36.83 -13.21 8.13
C LYS A 414 36.62 -11.77 8.63
N LEU A 415 35.38 -11.43 9.00
CA LEU A 415 35.02 -10.09 9.50
C LEU A 415 35.70 -9.73 10.83
N LYS A 416 35.86 -10.70 11.72
CA LYS A 416 36.59 -10.57 12.99
C LYS A 416 38.06 -10.21 12.76
N LYS A 417 38.69 -10.78 11.74
CA LYS A 417 40.08 -10.47 11.35
C LYS A 417 40.22 -9.07 10.76
N SER A 418 39.20 -8.58 10.04
CA SER A 418 39.28 -7.28 9.36
C SER A 418 38.93 -6.08 10.22
N GLU A 419 38.01 -6.21 11.20
CA GLU A 419 37.43 -5.03 11.87
C GLU A 419 37.79 -4.87 13.34
N HIS A 420 38.45 -5.85 13.98
CA HIS A 420 38.76 -5.84 15.41
C HIS A 420 37.56 -5.58 16.34
N ILE A 421 36.33 -5.76 15.85
CA ILE A 421 35.10 -5.62 16.64
C ILE A 421 34.82 -6.98 17.31
N PRO A 422 34.48 -7.03 18.61
CA PRO A 422 34.02 -8.26 19.25
C PRO A 422 32.72 -8.74 18.59
N TYR A 423 32.75 -9.92 17.97
CA TYR A 423 31.59 -10.57 17.38
C TYR A 423 31.00 -11.57 18.37
N ASN A 424 29.71 -11.41 18.68
CA ASN A 424 28.94 -12.50 19.29
C ASN A 424 28.66 -13.51 18.18
N LEU A 425 29.32 -14.67 18.24
CA LEU A 425 29.07 -15.76 17.32
C LEU A 425 27.60 -16.18 17.45
N VAL A 426 26.93 -16.28 16.30
CA VAL A 426 25.54 -16.72 16.26
C VAL A 426 25.56 -18.24 16.35
N SER A 427 24.92 -18.81 17.38
CA SER A 427 24.84 -20.27 17.50
C SER A 427 24.02 -20.85 16.33
N GLU A 428 24.25 -22.12 16.02
CA GLU A 428 23.49 -22.82 14.98
C GLU A 428 21.99 -22.79 15.27
N GLU A 429 21.61 -22.98 16.54
CA GLU A 429 20.22 -22.90 17.01
C GLU A 429 19.59 -21.53 16.71
N ILE A 430 20.30 -20.43 16.99
CA ILE A 430 19.79 -19.08 16.69
C ILE A 430 19.70 -18.86 15.18
N PHE A 431 20.72 -19.29 14.41
CA PHE A 431 20.71 -19.15 12.96
C PHE A 431 19.55 -19.90 12.32
N GLU A 432 19.36 -21.17 12.67
CA GLU A 432 18.28 -22.00 12.14
C GLU A 432 16.91 -21.51 12.60
N PHE A 433 16.79 -21.01 13.83
CA PHE A 433 15.55 -20.34 14.28
C PHE A 433 15.22 -19.13 13.40
N ILE A 434 16.18 -18.23 13.18
CA ILE A 434 15.95 -17.02 12.37
C ILE A 434 15.65 -17.38 10.92
N LYS A 435 16.44 -18.27 10.34
CA LYS A 435 16.23 -18.80 9.00
C LYS A 435 14.82 -19.36 8.88
N LYS A 436 14.36 -20.12 9.88
CA LYS A 436 12.99 -20.63 9.93
C LYS A 436 11.96 -19.49 9.94
N GLU A 437 12.08 -18.50 10.82
CA GLU A 437 11.13 -17.39 10.91
C GLU A 437 11.08 -16.55 9.62
N VAL A 438 12.23 -16.17 9.06
CA VAL A 438 12.34 -15.35 7.84
C VAL A 438 11.89 -16.13 6.61
N LEU A 439 12.25 -17.42 6.49
CA LEU A 439 11.82 -18.24 5.34
C LEU A 439 10.36 -18.71 5.47
N HIS A 440 9.76 -18.69 6.67
CA HIS A 440 8.37 -19.10 6.88
C HIS A 440 7.36 -18.01 6.51
N VAL A 441 7.69 -16.72 6.66
CA VAL A 441 6.81 -15.62 6.24
C VAL A 441 6.42 -15.73 4.75
N PRO A 442 7.36 -16.01 3.82
CA PRO A 442 7.02 -16.26 2.43
C PRO A 442 6.22 -17.55 2.18
N LEU A 443 6.23 -18.51 3.12
CA LEU A 443 5.33 -19.66 3.10
C LEU A 443 3.89 -19.28 3.46
N ARG A 444 3.66 -18.19 4.21
CA ARG A 444 2.29 -17.68 4.45
C ARG A 444 1.65 -17.13 3.18
N ILE A 445 2.45 -16.64 2.22
CA ILE A 445 1.96 -16.31 0.89
C ILE A 445 1.62 -17.58 0.09
N LYS A 446 2.21 -18.75 0.41
CA LYS A 446 1.89 -20.02 -0.30
C LYS A 446 0.46 -20.49 -0.10
N ILE A 447 -0.23 -19.99 0.92
CA ILE A 447 -1.68 -20.14 1.10
C ILE A 447 -2.45 -19.76 -0.20
N ARG A 448 -1.84 -18.97 -1.10
CA ARG A 448 -2.44 -18.44 -2.32
C ARG A 448 -1.90 -19.06 -3.62
N GLY A 449 -1.00 -20.05 -3.53
CA GLY A 449 -0.33 -20.68 -4.68
C GLY A 449 1.15 -20.95 -4.42
N GLU A 450 1.93 -21.30 -5.44
CA GLU A 450 3.39 -21.35 -5.27
C GLU A 450 3.94 -19.94 -5.08
N PHE A 451 4.47 -19.62 -3.89
CA PHE A 451 5.18 -18.37 -3.67
C PHE A 451 6.39 -18.30 -4.60
N ARG A 452 6.30 -17.42 -5.58
CA ARG A 452 7.41 -17.05 -6.44
C ARG A 452 7.94 -15.73 -5.95
N ALA A 453 9.04 -15.84 -5.24
CA ALA A 453 9.72 -14.72 -4.63
C ALA A 453 9.89 -13.56 -5.63
N ASP A 454 10.29 -13.87 -6.84
CA ASP A 454 10.52 -12.91 -7.93
C ASP A 454 9.22 -12.19 -8.35
N ASP A 455 8.12 -12.93 -8.47
CA ASP A 455 6.81 -12.37 -8.79
C ASP A 455 6.32 -11.43 -7.67
N TRP A 456 6.52 -11.82 -6.41
CA TRP A 456 6.19 -10.95 -5.26
C TRP A 456 6.98 -9.65 -5.27
N PHE A 457 8.29 -9.69 -5.58
CA PHE A 457 9.09 -8.47 -5.60
C PHE A 457 8.66 -7.53 -6.74
N ASN A 458 8.27 -8.06 -7.90
CA ASN A 458 7.69 -7.26 -8.99
C ASN A 458 6.41 -6.54 -8.55
N LYS A 459 5.51 -7.25 -7.87
CA LYS A 459 4.27 -6.67 -7.30
C LYS A 459 4.57 -5.55 -6.30
N VAL A 460 5.58 -5.75 -5.44
CA VAL A 460 6.04 -4.73 -4.50
C VAL A 460 6.59 -3.50 -5.23
N CYS A 461 7.46 -3.69 -6.24
CA CYS A 461 7.99 -2.58 -7.04
C CYS A 461 6.87 -1.79 -7.69
N TRP A 462 5.87 -2.47 -8.25
CA TRP A 462 4.69 -1.83 -8.83
C TRP A 462 3.92 -1.02 -7.79
N ALA A 463 3.49 -1.66 -6.70
CA ALA A 463 2.60 -1.03 -5.73
C ALA A 463 3.26 0.15 -5.00
N THR A 464 4.56 0.07 -4.74
CA THR A 464 5.33 1.17 -4.14
C THR A 464 5.55 2.32 -5.12
N ALA A 465 5.73 2.03 -6.42
CA ALA A 465 5.75 3.07 -7.45
C ALA A 465 4.39 3.76 -7.59
N SER A 466 3.30 2.99 -7.61
CA SER A 466 1.94 3.54 -7.68
C SER A 466 1.63 4.42 -6.46
N ALA A 467 2.09 4.03 -5.27
CA ALA A 467 2.02 4.88 -4.08
C ALA A 467 2.83 6.18 -4.22
N ALA A 468 4.01 6.16 -4.86
CA ALA A 468 4.78 7.37 -5.10
C ALA A 468 4.13 8.32 -6.13
N ILE A 469 3.52 7.75 -7.17
CA ILE A 469 2.94 8.50 -8.29
C ILE A 469 1.65 9.22 -7.87
N HIS A 470 0.79 8.56 -7.07
CA HIS A 470 -0.56 9.08 -6.82
C HIS A 470 -0.58 10.48 -6.19
N SER A 471 0.41 10.82 -5.33
CA SER A 471 0.47 12.13 -4.66
C SER A 471 1.02 13.21 -5.60
N ILE A 472 2.20 12.96 -6.21
CA ILE A 472 2.89 13.99 -6.99
C ILE A 472 2.10 14.38 -8.24
N ILE A 473 1.42 13.44 -8.89
CA ILE A 473 0.68 13.74 -10.12
C ILE A 473 -0.43 14.78 -9.92
N GLN A 474 -0.88 14.97 -8.68
CA GLN A 474 -1.89 15.96 -8.28
C GLN A 474 -1.29 17.36 -8.02
N LEU A 475 0.04 17.50 -7.98
CA LEU A 475 0.71 18.75 -7.62
C LEU A 475 0.86 19.71 -8.82
N PRO A 476 0.72 21.04 -8.62
CA PRO A 476 1.02 22.02 -9.66
C PRO A 476 2.45 21.93 -10.20
N GLU A 477 3.41 21.54 -9.35
CA GLU A 477 4.79 21.30 -9.71
C GLU A 477 4.94 20.21 -10.80
N TYR A 478 4.13 19.15 -10.75
CA TYR A 478 4.11 18.11 -11.78
C TYR A 478 3.67 18.67 -13.13
N GLN A 479 2.58 19.45 -13.16
CA GLN A 479 2.09 20.09 -14.39
C GLN A 479 3.11 21.07 -14.98
N LYS A 480 3.84 21.78 -14.12
CA LYS A 480 4.91 22.71 -14.55
C LYS A 480 6.11 21.98 -15.14
N GLU A 481 6.41 20.79 -14.63
CA GLU A 481 7.56 20.00 -15.06
C GLU A 481 7.28 19.21 -16.34
N CYS A 482 6.05 18.74 -16.56
CA CYS A 482 5.68 17.92 -17.72
C CYS A 482 6.15 18.44 -19.09
N PRO A 483 5.98 19.74 -19.46
CA PRO A 483 6.37 20.24 -20.78
C PRO A 483 7.87 20.12 -21.10
N LYS A 484 8.72 19.85 -20.10
CA LYS A 484 10.16 19.62 -20.31
C LYS A 484 10.50 18.19 -20.72
N HIS A 485 9.56 17.26 -20.53
CA HIS A 485 9.72 15.82 -20.78
C HIS A 485 8.86 15.34 -21.96
N ILE A 486 7.80 16.06 -22.30
CA ILE A 486 7.05 15.90 -23.55
C ILE A 486 7.90 16.53 -24.64
N GLY A 487 8.27 15.78 -25.67
CA GLY A 487 9.09 16.30 -26.78
C GLY A 487 8.38 17.41 -27.56
N ASP A 488 8.78 17.64 -28.82
CA ASP A 488 8.17 18.67 -29.67
C ASP A 488 6.69 18.39 -30.07
N ASP A 489 6.04 17.38 -29.46
CA ASP A 489 4.62 17.10 -29.68
C ASP A 489 3.76 18.16 -28.97
N LYS A 490 3.25 19.11 -29.76
CA LYS A 490 2.58 20.32 -29.26
C LYS A 490 1.17 20.07 -28.76
N ASP A 491 0.60 18.90 -28.99
CA ASP A 491 -0.79 18.61 -28.67
C ASP A 491 -0.95 18.07 -27.23
N GLU A 492 0.12 17.62 -26.59
CA GLU A 492 0.12 17.20 -25.19
C GLU A 492 0.78 18.24 -24.28
N THR A 493 0.09 18.61 -23.20
CA THR A 493 0.60 19.57 -22.20
C THR A 493 1.08 18.91 -20.92
N PHE A 494 0.70 17.65 -20.68
CA PHE A 494 1.12 16.83 -19.55
C PHE A 494 0.93 15.34 -19.88
N PHE A 495 1.77 14.47 -19.31
CA PHE A 495 1.61 13.02 -19.44
C PHE A 495 0.35 12.58 -18.71
N ARG A 496 -0.45 11.73 -19.36
CA ARG A 496 -1.69 11.25 -18.78
C ARG A 496 -1.52 9.88 -18.12
N LEU A 497 -2.17 9.67 -16.98
CA LEU A 497 -2.30 8.36 -16.34
C LEU A 497 -3.61 7.71 -16.80
N ALA A 498 -3.56 6.84 -17.80
CA ALA A 498 -4.72 6.04 -18.19
C ALA A 498 -4.87 4.81 -17.30
N LEU A 499 -6.09 4.25 -17.25
CA LEU A 499 -6.35 2.96 -16.59
C LEU A 499 -5.49 1.84 -17.17
N ASP A 500 -5.27 1.86 -18.49
CA ASP A 500 -4.47 0.86 -19.22
C ASP A 500 -2.95 1.02 -18.98
N ASP A 501 -2.50 2.18 -18.47
CA ASP A 501 -1.09 2.41 -18.17
C ASP A 501 -0.70 1.74 -16.84
N ASP A 502 -1.41 2.11 -15.77
CA ASP A 502 -1.21 1.57 -14.44
C ASP A 502 -2.55 1.57 -13.70
N PRO A 503 -3.27 0.43 -13.67
CA PRO A 503 -4.58 0.35 -13.02
C PRO A 503 -4.52 0.57 -11.51
N LEU A 504 -3.37 0.33 -10.88
CA LEU A 504 -3.19 0.48 -9.44
C LEU A 504 -2.97 1.95 -9.05
N ALA A 505 -2.07 2.66 -9.76
CA ALA A 505 -1.92 4.11 -9.56
C ALA A 505 -3.18 4.86 -9.97
N PHE A 506 -3.83 4.44 -11.06
CA PHE A 506 -5.10 5.01 -11.51
C PHE A 506 -6.17 4.86 -10.44
N LEU A 507 -6.35 3.64 -9.89
CA LEU A 507 -7.32 3.39 -8.85
C LEU A 507 -7.01 4.17 -7.57
N GLY A 508 -5.74 4.19 -7.15
CA GLY A 508 -5.27 4.97 -6.01
C GLY A 508 -5.63 6.45 -6.12
N LEU A 509 -5.30 7.06 -7.27
CA LEU A 509 -5.67 8.44 -7.58
C LEU A 509 -7.20 8.63 -7.58
N LEU A 510 -7.94 7.73 -8.22
CA LEU A 510 -9.39 7.82 -8.31
C LEU A 510 -10.04 7.79 -6.92
N VAL A 511 -9.73 6.80 -6.09
CA VAL A 511 -10.39 6.68 -4.77
C VAL A 511 -10.01 7.83 -3.84
N ASP A 512 -8.75 8.28 -3.91
CA ASP A 512 -8.27 9.41 -3.11
C ASP A 512 -9.06 10.70 -3.43
N LEU A 513 -9.28 10.97 -4.72
CA LEU A 513 -10.07 12.11 -5.19
C LEU A 513 -11.54 12.00 -4.83
N LEU A 514 -12.10 10.80 -4.92
CA LEU A 514 -13.51 10.57 -4.60
C LEU A 514 -13.79 10.69 -3.11
N GLN A 515 -12.77 10.50 -2.26
CA GLN A 515 -12.91 10.56 -0.80
C GLN A 515 -12.87 11.98 -0.20
N GLU A 516 -13.00 13.03 -1.02
CA GLU A 516 -13.09 14.42 -0.53
C GLU A 516 -14.20 14.67 0.53
N TRP A 517 -15.20 13.79 0.63
CA TRP A 517 -16.25 13.84 1.67
C TRP A 517 -15.82 13.46 3.08
N ASP A 518 -14.64 12.86 3.23
CA ASP A 518 -14.07 12.50 4.52
C ASP A 518 -12.93 13.44 4.91
N ARG A 519 -12.60 14.44 4.08
CA ARG A 519 -11.52 15.40 4.34
C ARG A 519 -12.01 16.57 5.20
N TYR A 520 -11.65 16.57 6.48
CA TYR A 520 -11.91 17.69 7.38
C TYR A 520 -10.90 18.83 7.16
N LYS A 521 -11.30 19.88 6.44
CA LYS A 521 -10.47 21.09 6.33
C LYS A 521 -10.45 21.87 7.65
N VAL A 522 -9.31 21.85 8.33
CA VAL A 522 -9.04 22.70 9.49
C VAL A 522 -8.44 24.02 8.98
N LYS A 523 -9.21 25.11 8.93
CA LYS A 523 -8.61 26.43 8.65
C LYS A 523 -7.85 26.93 9.89
N GLN A 524 -6.57 27.27 9.70
CA GLN A 524 -5.71 27.87 10.72
C GLN A 524 -6.28 29.21 11.23
N ARG A 525 -6.21 29.39 12.57
CA ARG A 525 -6.23 30.65 13.35
C ARG A 525 -7.20 31.77 12.90
N GLY A 526 -8.34 31.85 13.57
CA GLY A 526 -8.95 33.15 13.94
C GLY A 526 -10.11 33.67 13.08
N VAL A 527 -10.41 33.04 11.95
CA VAL A 527 -11.69 33.26 11.27
C VAL A 527 -12.59 32.06 11.58
N SER A 528 -13.75 32.30 12.19
CA SER A 528 -14.76 31.28 12.42
C SER A 528 -15.02 30.47 11.14
N ALA A 529 -15.30 29.17 11.25
CA ALA A 529 -15.60 28.25 10.15
C ALA A 529 -16.77 28.69 9.24
N PHE A 530 -17.44 29.81 9.54
CA PHE A 530 -18.45 30.46 8.71
C PHE A 530 -17.87 31.32 7.57
N SER A 531 -16.79 30.88 6.90
CA SER A 531 -16.40 31.44 5.59
C SER A 531 -17.27 30.92 4.42
N GLY A 532 -18.46 30.39 4.69
CA GLY A 532 -19.53 30.25 3.69
C GLY A 532 -19.77 28.86 3.09
N SER A 533 -18.79 27.95 3.06
CA SER A 533 -19.00 26.60 2.50
C SER A 533 -18.77 25.47 3.51
N VAL A 534 -19.83 24.68 3.71
CA VAL A 534 -19.83 23.47 4.55
C VAL A 534 -18.97 22.41 3.85
N PRO A 535 -18.04 21.72 4.57
CA PRO A 535 -17.29 20.62 3.98
C PRO A 535 -18.25 19.54 3.46
N LEU A 536 -17.86 18.85 2.38
CA LEU A 536 -18.58 17.67 1.93
C LEU A 536 -18.58 16.65 3.07
N GLN A 537 -19.75 16.12 3.39
CA GLN A 537 -19.96 15.07 4.37
C GLN A 537 -20.47 13.83 3.63
N SER A 538 -20.24 12.65 4.19
CA SER A 538 -20.68 11.37 3.61
C SER A 538 -22.18 11.30 3.29
N ASN A 539 -23.03 11.96 4.08
CA ASN A 539 -24.48 12.03 3.84
C ASN A 539 -24.88 12.88 2.63
N PHE A 540 -23.96 13.62 2.02
CA PHE A 540 -24.18 14.36 0.78
C PHE A 540 -23.83 13.55 -0.47
N ILE A 541 -23.14 12.42 -0.32
CA ILE A 541 -22.72 11.60 -1.44
C ILE A 541 -23.58 10.35 -1.51
N ILE A 542 -24.27 10.22 -2.63
CA ILE A 542 -24.96 8.99 -2.99
C ILE A 542 -24.00 8.17 -3.83
N LEU A 543 -23.71 6.96 -3.36
CA LEU A 543 -23.01 5.93 -4.13
C LEU A 543 -24.06 4.93 -4.61
N ASP A 544 -24.39 4.99 -5.90
CA ASP A 544 -25.32 4.05 -6.52
C ASP A 544 -24.53 3.16 -7.48
N GLY A 545 -24.45 1.87 -7.16
CA GLY A 545 -23.86 0.86 -8.02
C GLY A 545 -24.98 0.02 -8.57
N ASP A 546 -25.31 0.21 -9.85
CA ASP A 546 -26.16 -0.74 -10.54
C ASP A 546 -25.27 -1.91 -11.00
N MET A 547 -25.41 -3.04 -10.31
CA MET A 547 -24.61 -4.23 -10.58
C MET A 547 -24.86 -4.81 -11.97
N GLU A 548 -25.96 -4.44 -12.63
CA GLU A 548 -26.25 -4.90 -13.99
C GLU A 548 -25.58 -4.02 -15.05
N THR A 549 -25.42 -2.72 -14.79
CA THR A 549 -24.90 -1.76 -15.79
C THR A 549 -23.42 -1.41 -15.61
N SER A 550 -22.72 -1.96 -14.60
CA SER A 550 -21.32 -1.65 -14.27
C SER A 550 -21.03 -0.16 -13.98
N HIS A 551 -22.06 0.67 -13.97
CA HIS A 551 -21.95 2.10 -13.69
C HIS A 551 -21.85 2.34 -12.17
N ILE A 552 -20.78 3.03 -11.78
CA ILE A 552 -20.66 3.56 -10.42
C ILE A 552 -21.04 5.03 -10.46
N ILE A 553 -22.15 5.38 -9.85
CA ILE A 553 -22.70 6.72 -9.85
C ILE A 553 -22.42 7.38 -8.49
N LEU A 554 -21.71 8.51 -8.55
CA LEU A 554 -21.51 9.41 -7.41
C LEU A 554 -22.32 10.69 -7.62
N GLN A 555 -23.27 10.95 -6.73
CA GLN A 555 -24.08 12.17 -6.77
C GLN A 555 -23.66 13.13 -5.68
N TYR A 556 -23.29 14.35 -6.07
CA TYR A 556 -22.93 15.44 -5.18
C TYR A 556 -24.03 16.52 -5.18
N PRO A 557 -24.29 17.19 -4.04
CA PRO A 557 -25.29 18.24 -3.95
C PRO A 557 -24.93 19.43 -4.86
N ARG A 558 -25.94 20.02 -5.48
CA ARG A 558 -25.77 21.07 -6.51
C ARG A 558 -25.24 22.39 -5.95
N ASP A 559 -25.55 22.71 -4.70
CA ASP A 559 -25.49 24.06 -4.15
C ASP A 559 -24.30 24.32 -3.20
N LEU A 560 -23.27 23.46 -3.22
CA LEU A 560 -22.07 23.66 -2.40
C LEU A 560 -20.91 24.18 -3.27
N GLU A 561 -20.25 25.25 -2.81
CA GLU A 561 -18.94 25.70 -3.33
C GLU A 561 -17.92 24.54 -3.38
N ALA A 562 -18.03 23.61 -2.42
CA ALA A 562 -17.30 22.35 -2.38
C ALA A 562 -17.49 21.52 -3.67
N THR A 563 -18.68 21.48 -4.26
CA THR A 563 -18.96 20.78 -5.53
C THR A 563 -18.26 21.44 -6.71
N SER A 564 -18.06 22.77 -6.70
CA SER A 564 -17.27 23.47 -7.73
C SER A 564 -15.77 23.19 -7.58
N ASN A 565 -15.25 23.18 -6.36
CA ASN A 565 -13.85 22.83 -6.10
C ASN A 565 -13.58 21.37 -6.43
N LEU A 566 -14.47 20.47 -6.05
CA LEU A 566 -14.43 19.07 -6.45
C LEU A 566 -14.50 18.94 -7.96
N LYS A 567 -15.40 19.66 -8.64
CA LYS A 567 -15.48 19.66 -10.10
C LYS A 567 -14.16 20.08 -10.71
N THR A 568 -13.54 21.15 -10.22
CA THR A 568 -12.22 21.61 -10.72
C THR A 568 -11.13 20.60 -10.41
N GLY A 569 -11.09 20.05 -9.20
CA GLY A 569 -10.13 19.02 -8.78
C GLY A 569 -10.24 17.76 -9.63
N ILE A 570 -11.45 17.20 -9.72
CA ILE A 570 -11.79 16.10 -10.62
C ILE A 570 -11.43 16.50 -12.04
N THR A 571 -11.91 17.60 -12.61
CA THR A 571 -11.60 17.98 -14.00
C THR A 571 -10.10 18.13 -14.27
N ASN A 572 -9.34 18.71 -13.35
CA ASN A 572 -7.89 18.83 -13.49
C ASN A 572 -7.21 17.46 -13.39
N CYS A 573 -7.69 16.58 -12.52
CA CYS A 573 -7.19 15.22 -12.42
C CYS A 573 -7.68 14.32 -13.56
N LEU A 574 -8.87 14.55 -14.13
CA LEU A 574 -9.41 13.89 -15.34
C LEU A 574 -8.76 14.43 -16.61
N LYS A 575 -8.12 15.60 -16.53
CA LYS A 575 -7.19 16.02 -17.57
C LYS A 575 -5.96 15.15 -17.46
N ILE A 576 -5.36 15.10 -16.26
CA ILE A 576 -4.17 14.31 -15.92
C ILE A 576 -4.36 12.81 -16.11
N ALA A 577 -5.54 12.24 -15.89
CA ALA A 577 -5.82 10.84 -16.11
C ALA A 577 -6.68 10.71 -17.36
N ASP A 578 -6.43 9.76 -18.26
CA ASP A 578 -7.27 9.61 -19.47
C ASP A 578 -8.61 8.93 -19.13
N VAL A 579 -9.43 9.64 -18.37
CA VAL A 579 -10.71 9.15 -17.85
C VAL A 579 -11.83 9.38 -18.87
N ASN A 580 -11.54 9.86 -20.09
CA ASN A 580 -12.56 10.06 -21.12
C ASN A 580 -13.25 8.74 -21.52
N LYS A 581 -12.59 7.59 -21.32
CA LYS A 581 -13.20 6.25 -21.45
C LYS A 581 -14.09 5.84 -20.27
N ILE A 582 -13.87 6.40 -19.08
CA ILE A 582 -14.45 5.95 -17.81
C ILE A 582 -15.56 6.90 -17.34
N VAL A 583 -15.42 8.21 -17.52
CA VAL A 583 -16.49 9.16 -17.19
C VAL A 583 -17.29 9.43 -18.45
N GLN A 584 -18.31 8.60 -18.70
CA GLN A 584 -19.14 8.87 -19.88
C GLN A 584 -19.95 10.15 -19.69
N ILE A 585 -20.42 10.51 -18.49
CA ILE A 585 -21.26 11.70 -18.33
C ILE A 585 -21.19 12.33 -16.92
N MET A 586 -20.65 13.55 -16.81
CA MET A 586 -21.08 14.49 -15.77
C MET A 586 -22.48 14.99 -16.17
N LYS A 587 -23.53 14.30 -15.72
CA LYS A 587 -24.91 14.63 -16.08
C LYS A 587 -25.47 15.58 -15.02
N TYR A 588 -25.77 16.80 -15.43
CA TYR A 588 -26.53 17.72 -14.58
C TYR A 588 -28.00 17.36 -14.67
N ASN A 589 -28.53 16.77 -13.60
CA ASN A 589 -29.98 16.66 -13.44
C ASN A 589 -30.45 17.71 -12.40
N HIS A 590 -31.76 17.86 -12.24
CA HIS A 590 -32.32 18.79 -11.25
C HIS A 590 -31.97 18.43 -9.79
N LYS A 591 -31.34 17.27 -9.53
CA LYS A 591 -31.02 16.75 -8.19
C LYS A 591 -29.55 16.89 -7.79
N GLY A 592 -28.61 17.20 -8.69
CA GLY A 592 -27.19 17.34 -8.34
C GLY A 592 -26.21 17.20 -9.51
N THR A 593 -24.92 17.16 -9.19
CA THR A 593 -23.86 16.76 -10.11
C THR A 593 -23.70 15.24 -10.02
N GLN A 594 -24.02 14.54 -11.10
CA GLN A 594 -23.85 13.10 -11.19
C GLN A 594 -22.56 12.78 -11.93
N ILE A 595 -21.68 11.99 -11.32
CA ILE A 595 -20.49 11.43 -11.96
C ILE A 595 -20.77 9.95 -12.20
N SER A 596 -20.89 9.54 -13.47
CA SER A 596 -20.95 8.13 -13.84
C SER A 596 -19.55 7.65 -14.17
N LEU A 597 -19.08 6.61 -13.47
CA LEU A 597 -17.80 5.94 -13.70
C LEU A 597 -18.07 4.59 -14.36
N PHE A 598 -17.30 4.32 -15.42
CA PHE A 598 -17.36 3.19 -16.34
C PHE A 598 -18.62 3.18 -17.23
N PRO A 599 -18.54 2.80 -18.52
CA PRO A 599 -19.67 2.75 -19.45
C PRO A 599 -20.56 1.50 -19.31
#